data_AF-A0AAU6Z1Z9-F1
#
_entry.id   AF-A0AAU6Z1Z9-F1
#
_cell.length_a   1.000
_cell.length_b   1.000
_cell.length_c   1.000
_cell.angle_alpha   90.00
_cell.angle_beta   90.00
_cell.angle_gamma   90.00
#
_symmetry.space_group_name_H-M   'P 1'
#
loop_
_entity.id
_entity.type
_entity.pdbx_description
1 polymer ?
#
loop_
_entity_poly.entity_id
_entity_poly.type
_entity_poly.pdbx_seq_one_letter_code
_entity_poly.pdbx_strand_id
1 'polypeptide(L)' 'MTSPASGRIARVRPHSAASARTAAAAEQFFVANDAAEFGSDAGKVWTVVETPFPGSPANASSAPRPG' A
#
# COMPACT_ATOMS: atom_id res chain seq x y z
N MET A 1 3.88 1.97 20.38
CA MET A 1 3.44 1.98 18.97
C MET A 1 1.96 1.64 18.96
N THR A 2 1.11 2.57 18.52
CA THR A 2 -0.33 2.34 18.40
C THR A 2 -0.56 1.48 17.17
N SER A 3 -1.08 0.26 17.32
CA SER A 3 -1.62 -0.48 16.18
C SER A 3 -2.67 0.40 15.52
N PRO A 4 -2.57 0.72 14.21
CA PRO A 4 -3.63 1.48 13.57
C PRO A 4 -4.92 0.67 13.70
N ALA A 5 -5.97 1.35 14.19
CA ALA A 5 -7.30 0.80 14.40
C ALA A 5 -7.72 -0.08 13.22
N SER A 6 -8.38 -1.22 13.50
CA SER A 6 -8.93 -2.24 12.60
C SER A 6 -9.14 -1.78 11.13
N GLY A 7 -8.04 -1.64 10.40
CA GLY A 7 -7.97 -0.83 9.19
C GLY A 7 -7.28 -1.59 8.09
N ARG A 8 -7.71 -1.36 6.85
CA ARG A 8 -7.22 -2.06 5.67
C ARG A 8 -5.91 -1.42 5.24
N ILE A 9 -4.90 -2.24 4.95
CA ILE A 9 -3.61 -1.79 4.42
C ILE A 9 -3.34 -2.55 3.12
N ALA A 10 -2.88 -1.84 2.10
CA ALA A 10 -2.48 -2.42 0.83
C ALA A 10 -1.13 -1.86 0.38
N ARG A 11 -0.39 -2.64 -0.41
CA ARG A 11 0.83 -2.19 -1.09
C ARG A 11 0.53 -1.97 -2.57
N VAL A 12 0.69 -0.74 -3.05
CA VAL A 12 0.27 -0.34 -4.40
C VAL A 12 1.44 0.16 -5.23
N ARG A 13 1.26 0.14 -6.55
CA ARG A 13 2.20 0.68 -7.54
C ARG A 13 1.45 1.67 -8.43
N PRO A 14 2.04 2.83 -8.79
CA PRO A 14 1.44 3.75 -9.74
C PRO A 14 1.24 3.08 -11.11
N HIS A 15 0.06 3.25 -11.71
CA HIS A 15 -0.31 2.58 -12.97
C HIS A 15 0.13 3.35 -14.23
N SER A 16 0.54 4.63 -14.14
CA SER A 16 0.72 5.45 -15.34
C SER A 16 1.87 4.98 -16.24
N ALA A 17 1.67 5.01 -17.56
CA ALA A 17 2.68 4.64 -18.55
C ALA A 17 3.94 5.53 -18.53
N ALA A 18 3.81 6.78 -18.04
CA ALA A 18 4.95 7.69 -17.81
C ALA A 18 5.75 7.30 -16.55
N SER A 19 5.05 6.85 -15.50
CA SER A 19 5.65 6.26 -14.30
C SER A 19 6.32 4.92 -14.63
N ALA A 20 5.77 4.08 -15.49
CA ALA A 20 6.38 2.81 -15.87
C ALA A 20 7.73 2.96 -16.61
N ARG A 21 7.98 4.12 -17.25
CA ARG A 21 9.19 4.38 -18.06
C ARG A 21 10.30 5.12 -17.31
N THR A 22 9.97 5.81 -16.21
CA THR A 22 10.91 6.64 -15.43
C THR A 22 10.95 6.28 -13.95
N ALA A 23 9.90 5.67 -13.39
CA ALA A 23 9.95 5.15 -12.03
C ALA A 23 10.88 3.94 -12.04
N ALA A 24 11.94 4.06 -11.25
CA ALA A 24 12.68 2.93 -10.73
C ALA A 24 11.72 1.74 -10.51
N ALA A 25 12.07 0.59 -11.07
CA ALA A 25 11.24 -0.61 -11.23
C ALA A 25 10.70 -1.26 -9.92
N ALA A 26 10.66 -0.54 -8.80
CA ALA A 26 10.35 -1.07 -7.48
C ALA A 26 9.58 -0.13 -6.55
N GLU A 27 9.28 1.13 -6.92
CA GLU A 27 8.58 2.03 -6.00
C GLU A 27 7.17 1.52 -5.67
N GLN A 28 7.02 1.14 -4.40
CA GLN A 28 5.83 0.56 -3.81
C GLN A 28 5.48 1.38 -2.58
N PHE A 29 4.22 1.76 -2.49
CA PHE A 29 3.70 2.58 -1.40
C PHE A 29 2.77 1.74 -0.55
N PHE A 30 2.73 2.00 0.75
CA PHE A 30 1.65 1.54 1.60
C PHE A 30 0.53 2.54 1.56
N VAL A 31 -0.70 2.04 1.42
CA VAL A 31 -1.91 2.84 1.56
C VAL A 31 -2.81 2.22 2.62
N ALA A 32 -3.51 3.08 3.36
CA ALA A 32 -4.44 2.66 4.40
C ALA A 32 -5.84 3.22 4.15
N ASN A 33 -6.85 2.46 4.60
CA ASN A 33 -8.25 2.86 4.66
C ASN A 33 -8.83 2.38 5.99
N ASP A 34 -9.34 3.32 6.78
CA ASP A 34 -9.93 3.11 8.11
C ASP A 34 -11.46 3.22 8.09
N ALA A 35 -12.08 3.35 6.91
CA ALA A 35 -13.52 3.43 6.79
C ALA A 35 -14.18 2.12 7.24
N ALA A 36 -15.22 2.21 8.06
CA ALA A 36 -15.97 1.04 8.53
C ALA A 36 -16.57 0.24 7.35
N GLU A 37 -17.18 0.94 6.40
CA GLU A 37 -17.87 0.34 5.26
C GLU A 37 -17.08 0.50 3.96
N PHE A 38 -16.69 -0.62 3.34
CA PHE A 38 -15.91 -0.63 2.11
C PHE A 38 -16.66 -0.05 0.90
N GLY A 39 -17.98 -0.26 0.81
CA GLY A 39 -18.81 0.22 -0.30
C GLY A 39 -19.11 1.71 -0.27
N SER A 40 -18.87 2.37 0.87
CA SER A 40 -19.10 3.80 1.05
C SER A 40 -18.08 4.63 0.26
N ASP A 41 -18.35 5.93 0.10
CA ASP A 41 -17.38 6.82 -0.54
C ASP A 41 -16.09 6.96 0.29
N ALA A 42 -16.19 6.92 1.63
CA ALA A 42 -15.01 6.85 2.50
C ALA A 42 -14.22 5.54 2.31
N GLY A 43 -14.89 4.42 2.01
CA GLY A 43 -14.27 3.12 1.72
C GLY A 43 -13.47 3.08 0.41
N LYS A 44 -13.71 4.04 -0.49
CA LYS A 44 -12.99 4.17 -1.78
C LYS A 44 -11.79 5.11 -1.69
N VAL A 45 -11.65 5.88 -0.61
CA VAL A 45 -10.54 6.81 -0.41
C VAL A 45 -9.41 6.10 0.34
N TRP A 46 -8.21 6.14 -0.22
CA TRP A 46 -7.03 5.49 0.36
C TRP A 46 -5.92 6.53 0.53
N THR A 47 -5.28 6.52 1.69
CA THR A 47 -4.24 7.49 2.04
C THR A 47 -2.88 6.81 2.01
N VAL A 48 -1.89 7.43 1.35
CA VAL A 48 -0.49 6.96 1.40
C VAL A 48 0.04 7.13 2.82
N VAL A 49 0.64 6.08 3.37
CA VAL A 49 1.22 6.07 4.72
C VAL A 49 2.66 5.58 4.67
N GLU A 50 3.42 5.90 5.72
CA GLU A 50 4.74 5.31 5.94
C GLU A 50 4.65 3.79 6.14
N THR A 51 5.79 3.09 6.06
CA THR A 51 5.79 1.65 6.29
C THR A 51 5.28 1.33 7.71
N PRO A 52 4.22 0.52 7.85
CA PRO A 52 3.76 0.05 9.16
C PRO A 52 4.66 -1.05 9.73
N PHE A 53 5.69 -1.49 8.98
CA PHE A 53 6.57 -2.59 9.35
C PHE A 53 8.04 -2.12 9.44
N PRO A 54 8.41 -1.22 10.37
CA PRO A 54 9.78 -0.71 10.43
C PRO A 54 10.79 -1.86 10.59
N GLY A 55 11.83 -1.87 9.75
CA GLY A 55 12.89 -2.89 9.78
C GLY A 55 12.48 -4.31 9.32
N SER A 56 11.24 -4.52 8.88
CA SER A 56 10.76 -5.85 8.49
C SER A 56 11.22 -6.26 7.08
N PRO A 57 11.57 -7.55 6.86
CA PRO A 57 11.72 -8.12 5.53
C PRO A 57 10.48 -7.98 4.65
N ALA A 58 9.30 -7.74 5.22
CA ALA A 58 8.07 -7.44 4.46
C ALA A 58 8.18 -6.16 3.61
N ASN A 59 9.10 -5.25 3.96
CA ASN A 59 9.43 -4.09 3.13
C ASN A 59 10.34 -4.45 1.95
N ALA A 60 11.07 -5.56 2.03
CA ALA A 60 11.81 -6.05 0.89
C ALA A 60 10.80 -6.47 -0.18
N SER A 61 11.05 -6.07 -1.43
CA SER A 61 10.27 -6.53 -2.57
C SER A 61 10.41 -8.05 -2.67
N SER A 62 9.45 -8.77 -2.08
CA SER A 62 9.36 -10.22 -2.25
C SER A 62 9.08 -10.51 -3.72
N ALA A 63 9.80 -11.50 -4.26
CA ALA A 63 9.50 -12.01 -5.59
C ALA A 63 8.02 -12.46 -5.66
N PRO A 64 7.34 -12.27 -6.79
CA PRO A 64 6.01 -12.83 -7.00
C PRO A 64 6.03 -14.34 -6.71
N ARG A 65 5.05 -14.83 -5.95
CA ARG A 65 4.86 -16.28 -5.75
C ARG A 65 3.75 -16.76 -6.70
N PRO A 66 3.85 -17.97 -7.27
CA PRO A 66 2.72 -18.58 -7.96
C PRO A 66 1.57 -18.76 -6.95
N GLY A 67 0.39 -18.28 -7.31
CA GLY A 67 -0.85 -18.49 -6.54
C GLY A 67 -1.45 -19.87 -6.78
#